data_AF-A0A4Q6GQE8-F1
#
_entry.id   AF-A0A4Q6GQE8-F1
#
_cell.length_a   1.000
_cell.length_b   1.000
_cell.length_c   1.000
_cell.angle_alpha   90.00
_cell.angle_beta   90.00
_cell.angle_gamma   90.00
#
_symmetry.space_group_name_H-M   'P 1'
#
loop_
_entity.id
_entity.type
_entity.pdbx_description
1 polymer ?
#
loop_
_entity_poly.entity_id
_entity_poly.type
_entity_poly.pdbx_seq_one_letter_code
_entity_poly.pdbx_strand_id
1 'polypeptide(L)'
;MRTLVLIVSGLLLLALAMWLTKPAKRMTTAWIFTAVWLLVTLWNLFTGMSHGYSFQEELPIQSAIFAIPVIGAWVLAWQGRKR
;
A
#
# COMPACT_ATOMS: atom_id res chain seq x y z
N MET A 1 15.09 5.91 -7.75
CA MET A 1 14.49 4.58 -8.02
C MET A 1 12.98 4.67 -7.76
N ARG A 2 12.15 4.61 -8.81
CA ARG A 2 10.67 4.78 -8.74
C ARG A 2 10.02 3.88 -7.68
N THR A 3 10.48 2.64 -7.58
CA THR A 3 10.08 1.62 -6.58
C THR A 3 10.23 2.07 -5.14
N LEU A 4 11.42 2.54 -4.76
CA LEU A 4 11.72 2.92 -3.39
C LEU A 4 10.87 4.11 -2.94
N VAL A 5 10.67 5.07 -3.85
CA VAL A 5 9.81 6.24 -3.62
C VAL A 5 8.37 5.81 -3.36
N LEU A 6 7.84 4.85 -4.11
CA LEU A 6 6.46 4.37 -3.93
C LEU A 6 6.29 3.61 -2.62
N ILE A 7 7.23 2.73 -2.25
CA ILE A 7 7.18 2.02 -0.98
C ILE A 7 7.20 3.01 0.19
N VAL A 8 8.13 3.97 0.17
CA VAL A 8 8.24 5.00 1.22
C VAL A 8 6.97 5.85 1.27
N SER A 9 6.44 6.27 0.13
CA SER A 9 5.19 7.04 0.05
C SER A 9 4.01 6.26 0.63
N GLY A 10 3.91 4.96 0.33
CA GLY A 10 2.87 4.09 0.88
C GLY A 10 2.95 3.95 2.39
N LEU A 11 4.17 3.80 2.92
CA LEU A 11 4.40 3.74 4.37
C LEU A 11 4.08 5.08 5.06
N LEU A 12 4.42 6.21 4.45
CA LEU A 12 4.09 7.54 4.98
C LEU A 12 2.58 7.77 5.00
N LEU A 13 1.88 7.43 3.91
CA LEU A 13 0.43 7.51 3.83
C LEU A 13 -0.24 6.58 4.84
N LEU A 14 0.26 5.37 5.01
CA LEU A 14 -0.19 4.44 6.05
C LEU A 14 -0.03 5.06 7.45
N ALA A 15 1.17 5.57 7.76
CA ALA A 15 1.47 6.15 9.05
C ALA A 15 0.52 7.33 9.35
N LEU A 16 0.32 8.21 8.37
CA LEU A 16 -0.61 9.33 8.47
C LEU A 16 -2.05 8.85 8.68
N ALA A 17 -2.53 7.89 7.88
CA ALA A 17 -3.87 7.35 7.98
C ALA A 17 -4.12 6.71 9.35
N MET A 18 -3.17 5.93 9.88
CA MET A 18 -3.28 5.28 11.18
C MET A 18 -3.12 6.25 12.36
N TRP A 19 -2.36 7.33 12.19
CA TRP A 19 -2.20 8.37 13.20
C TRP A 19 -3.47 9.21 13.37
N LEU A 20 -4.14 9.55 12.26
CA LEU A 20 -5.40 10.30 12.28
C LEU A 20 -6.62 9.46 12.68
N THR A 21 -6.51 8.13 12.57
CA THR A 21 -7.63 7.21 12.82
C THR A 21 -7.71 6.79 14.30
N LYS A 22 -8.89 6.95 14.89
CA LYS A 22 -9.22 6.40 16.22
C LYS A 22 -9.08 4.86 16.26
N PRO A 23 -8.62 4.25 17.37
CA PRO A 23 -8.42 2.80 17.46
C PRO A 23 -9.61 1.96 16.95
N ALA A 24 -10.83 2.34 17.32
CA ALA A 24 -12.07 1.66 16.92
C ALA A 24 -12.33 1.62 15.40
N LYS A 25 -11.74 2.54 14.62
CA LYS A 25 -11.93 2.64 13.16
C LYS A 25 -10.75 2.10 12.35
N ARG A 26 -9.68 1.61 13.00
CA ARG A 26 -8.46 1.17 12.31
C ARG A 26 -8.68 0.04 11.32
N MET A 27 -9.66 -0.84 11.56
CA MET A 27 -10.01 -1.91 10.62
C MET A 27 -10.62 -1.36 9.33
N THR A 28 -11.54 -0.39 9.43
CA THR A 28 -12.12 0.30 8.27
C THR A 28 -11.05 1.07 7.52
N THR A 29 -10.14 1.75 8.24
CA THR A 29 -9.01 2.46 7.62
C THR A 29 -8.07 1.51 6.88
N ALA A 30 -7.77 0.32 7.42
CA ALA A 30 -6.95 -0.67 6.72
C ALA A 30 -7.60 -1.15 5.42
N TRP A 31 -8.92 -1.38 5.41
CA TRP A 31 -9.65 -1.72 4.19
C TRP A 31 -9.62 -0.60 3.15
N ILE A 32 -9.92 0.64 3.55
CA ILE A 32 -9.87 1.81 2.66
C ILE A 32 -8.46 2.00 2.10
N PHE A 33 -7.44 1.93 2.97
CA PHE A 33 -6.05 2.02 2.56
C PHE A 33 -5.69 0.94 1.55
N THR A 34 -6.07 -0.32 1.82
CA THR A 34 -5.82 -1.44 0.90
C THR A 34 -6.44 -1.20 -0.48
N ALA A 35 -7.70 -0.75 -0.52
CA ALA A 35 -8.40 -0.47 -1.78
C ALA A 35 -7.74 0.68 -2.56
N VAL A 36 -7.45 1.80 -1.88
CA VAL A 36 -6.80 2.96 -2.50
C VAL A 36 -5.40 2.61 -2.98
N TRP A 37 -4.61 1.90 -2.16
CA TRP A 37 -3.24 1.53 -2.50
C TRP A 37 -3.19 0.54 -3.66
N LEU A 38 -4.15 -0.40 -3.74
CA LEU A 38 -4.30 -1.30 -4.89
C LEU A 38 -4.45 -0.50 -6.19
N LEU A 39 -5.33 0.50 -6.23
CA LEU A 39 -5.52 1.36 -7.41
C LEU A 39 -4.22 2.07 -7.80
N VAL A 40 -3.46 2.59 -6.84
CA VAL A 40 -2.16 3.23 -7.09
C VAL A 40 -1.17 2.22 -7.68
N THR A 41 -1.09 1.00 -7.14
CA THR A 41 -0.19 -0.03 -7.66
C THR A 41 -0.58 -0.53 -9.05
N LEU A 42 -1.88 -0.66 -9.34
CA LEU A 42 -2.36 -1.00 -10.68
C LEU A 42 -2.05 0.10 -11.68
N TRP A 43 -2.31 1.36 -11.32
CA TRP A 43 -1.93 2.51 -12.16
C TRP A 43 -0.43 2.50 -12.47
N ASN A 44 0.39 2.21 -11.47
CA ASN A 44 1.83 2.14 -11.59
C ASN A 44 2.29 0.95 -12.48
N LEU A 45 1.62 -0.19 -12.39
CA LEU A 45 1.81 -1.34 -13.28
C LEU A 45 1.50 -0.97 -14.74
N PHE A 46 0.35 -0.35 -15.00
CA PHE A 46 -0.04 0.08 -16.35
C PHE A 46 0.96 1.07 -16.92
N THR A 47 1.40 2.05 -16.12
CA THR A 47 2.45 2.97 -16.57
C THR A 47 3.77 2.25 -16.83
N GLY A 48 4.17 1.27 -16.02
CA GLY A 48 5.37 0.45 -16.28
C GLY A 48 5.30 -0.28 -17.63
N MET A 49 4.17 -0.91 -17.91
CA MET A 49 3.95 -1.59 -19.20
C MET A 49 3.97 -0.62 -20.39
N SER A 50 3.49 0.61 -20.22
CA SER A 50 3.57 1.65 -21.28
C SER A 50 5.00 2.08 -21.61
N HIS A 51 5.98 1.83 -20.74
CA HIS A 51 7.41 2.09 -21.01
C HIS A 51 8.11 0.93 -21.73
N GLY A 52 7.38 -0.15 -22.07
CA GLY A 52 7.90 -1.30 -22.82
C GLY A 52 8.35 -2.49 -21.96
N TYR A 53 8.17 -2.43 -20.64
CA TYR A 53 8.41 -3.58 -19.76
C TYR A 53 7.28 -4.61 -19.86
N SER A 54 7.62 -5.89 -19.79
CA SER A 54 6.63 -6.95 -19.78
C SER A 54 5.89 -7.01 -18.44
N PHE A 55 4.66 -7.53 -18.46
CA PHE A 55 3.88 -7.75 -17.24
C PHE A 55 4.61 -8.65 -16.23
N GLN A 56 5.34 -9.67 -16.70
CA GLN A 56 6.06 -10.60 -15.81
C GLN A 56 7.25 -9.95 -15.10
N GLU A 57 7.87 -8.93 -15.70
CA GLU A 57 8.96 -8.17 -15.09
C GLU A 57 8.44 -7.18 -14.05
N GLU A 58 7.31 -6.52 -14.34
CA GLU A 58 6.72 -5.53 -13.44
C GLU A 58 5.91 -6.16 -12.30
N LEU A 59 5.25 -7.31 -12.52
CA LEU A 59 4.36 -7.92 -11.51
C LEU A 59 5.04 -8.18 -10.15
N PRO A 60 6.25 -8.76 -10.06
CA PRO A 60 6.93 -8.97 -8.77
C PRO A 60 7.22 -7.65 -8.06
N ILE A 61 7.58 -6.62 -8.83
CA ILE A 61 7.89 -5.29 -8.32
C ILE A 61 6.64 -4.64 -7.74
N GLN A 62 5.54 -4.64 -8.50
CA GLN A 62 4.26 -4.07 -8.05
C GLN A 62 3.69 -4.85 -6.87
N SER A 63 3.90 -6.17 -6.83
CA SER A 63 3.53 -7.01 -5.69
C SER A 63 4.25 -6.57 -4.41
N ALA A 64 5.54 -6.25 -4.47
CA ALA A 64 6.28 -5.73 -3.33
C ALA A 64 5.79 -4.32 -2.90
N ILE A 65 5.55 -3.43 -3.87
CA ILE A 65 5.02 -2.08 -3.62
C ILE A 65 3.64 -2.13 -2.95
N PHE A 66 2.81 -3.11 -3.31
CA PHE A 66 1.50 -3.32 -2.72
C PHE A 66 1.58 -4.00 -1.35
N ALA A 67 2.27 -5.13 -1.27
CA ALA A 67 2.25 -5.99 -0.09
C ALA A 67 2.87 -5.34 1.14
N ILE A 68 3.99 -4.62 0.99
CA ILE A 68 4.71 -4.05 2.15
C ILE A 68 3.83 -3.06 2.94
N PRO A 69 3.22 -2.03 2.33
CA PRO A 69 2.36 -1.10 3.07
C PRO A 69 1.05 -1.76 3.53
N VAL A 70 0.48 -2.68 2.75
CA VAL A 70 -0.79 -3.34 3.10
C VAL A 70 -0.61 -4.25 4.31
N ILE A 71 0.45 -5.06 4.35
CA ILE A 71 0.77 -5.89 5.53
C ILE A 71 0.94 -4.98 6.76
N GLY A 72 1.66 -3.86 6.62
CA GLY A 72 1.78 -2.86 7.68
C GLY A 72 0.42 -2.34 8.17
N ALA A 73 -0.51 -2.04 7.26
CA ALA A 73 -1.85 -1.58 7.59
C ALA A 73 -2.62 -2.60 8.44
N TRP A 74 -2.58 -3.86 8.05
CA TRP A 74 -3.28 -4.94 8.75
C TRP A 74 -2.67 -5.26 10.10
N VAL A 75 -1.34 -5.26 10.21
CA VAL A 75 -0.63 -5.43 11.49
C VAL A 75 -1.04 -4.32 12.48
N LEU A 76 -1.03 -3.05 12.05
CA LEU A 76 -1.41 -1.92 12.90
C LEU A 76 -2.89 -1.91 13.28
N ALA A 77 -3.76 -2.34 12.36
CA ALA A 77 -5.19 -2.49 12.63
C ALA A 77 -5.46 -3.57 13.69
N TRP A 78 -4.80 -4.72 13.59
CA TRP A 78 -4.93 -5.79 14.57
C TRP A 78 -4.35 -5.44 15.95
N GLN A 79 -3.20 -4.74 15.98
CA GLN A 79 -2.66 -4.23 17.24
C GLN A 79 -3.59 -3.22 17.91
N GLY A 80 -4.26 -2.36 17.12
CA GLY A 80 -5.23 -1.40 17.61
C GLY A 80 -6.50 -2.01 18.22
N ARG A 81 -6.83 -3.27 17.88
CA ARG A 81 -7.98 -4.00 18.44
C ARG A 81 -7.70 -4.58 19.83
N LYS A 82 -6.42 -4.80 20.19
CA LYS A 82 -6.03 -5.41 21.47
C LYS A 82 -5.91 -4.39 22.62
N ARG A 83 -6.03 -3.09 22.34
CA ARG A 83 -6.02 -1.99 23.32
C ARG A 83 -7.44 -1.51 23.55
#